data_AF-R1F376-F1
#
_entry.id   AF-R1F376-F1
#
_cell.length_a   1.000
_cell.length_b   1.000
_cell.length_c   1.000
_cell.angle_alpha   90.00
_cell.angle_beta   90.00
_cell.angle_gamma   90.00
#
_symmetry.space_group_name_H-M   'P 1'
#
loop_
_entity.id
_entity.type
_entity.pdbx_description
1 polymer ?
#
loop_
_entity_poly.entity_id
_entity_poly.type
_entity_poly.pdbx_seq_one_letter_code
_entity_poly.pdbx_strand_id
1 'polypeptide(L)'
;MGRQTTGTPEPCRYPQAGLPAHCPRTGAYAVDVAAFEALALPALSPPPPSAAARRSVVVIDEVGRMELHSAAFQAAVTRLLASPAEAVVFGALTAPIYGHRVPFCDAIAAHGRVSVDRITQKTRDAVREALQRRLLREVGLREEG
;
A
#
# COMPACT_ATOMS: atom_id res chain seq x y z
N MET A 1 23.25 -40.31 3.45
CA MET A 1 23.36 -39.34 4.56
C MET A 1 23.40 -37.93 3.94
N GLY A 2 22.25 -37.38 3.57
CA GLY A 2 22.16 -36.05 2.95
C GLY A 2 22.08 -34.99 4.04
N ARG A 3 23.04 -34.06 4.07
CA ARG A 3 23.01 -32.94 5.02
C ARG A 3 21.79 -32.07 4.72
N GLN A 4 20.84 -32.05 5.65
CA GLN A 4 19.79 -31.03 5.68
C GLN A 4 20.47 -29.73 6.10
N THR A 5 20.65 -28.80 5.16
CA THR A 5 21.11 -27.45 5.48
C THR A 5 19.94 -26.70 6.13
N THR A 6 19.86 -26.74 7.46
CA THR A 6 18.95 -25.94 8.28
C THR A 6 19.47 -24.50 8.41
N GLY A 7 19.83 -23.88 7.28
CA GLY A 7 20.13 -22.46 7.22
C GLY A 7 18.86 -21.70 6.94
N THR A 8 18.49 -20.75 7.79
CA THR A 8 17.48 -19.73 7.43
C THR A 8 17.93 -19.12 6.10
N PRO A 9 17.08 -19.11 5.06
CA PRO A 9 17.48 -18.56 3.77
C PRO A 9 17.96 -17.13 3.95
N GLU A 10 19.06 -16.77 3.29
CA GLU A 10 19.58 -15.41 3.37
C GLU A 10 18.49 -14.41 2.98
N PRO A 11 18.37 -13.30 3.73
CA PRO A 11 17.37 -12.28 3.44
C PRO A 11 17.60 -11.73 2.04
N CYS A 12 16.50 -11.54 1.32
CA CYS A 12 16.51 -10.97 -0.02
C CYS A 12 16.86 -9.48 0.02
N ARG A 13 18.15 -9.20 0.12
CA ARG A 13 18.74 -7.87 0.05
C ARG A 13 19.49 -7.72 -1.26
N TYR A 14 19.38 -6.56 -1.88
CA TYR A 14 20.04 -6.21 -3.12
C TYR A 14 21.56 -6.08 -2.87
N PRO A 15 22.38 -7.06 -3.27
CA PRO A 15 23.83 -6.91 -3.24
C PRO A 15 24.30 -6.15 -4.49
N GLN A 16 25.57 -5.77 -4.54
CA GLN A 16 26.16 -5.13 -5.73
C GLN A 16 26.04 -5.98 -7.02
N ALA A 17 25.76 -7.29 -6.91
CA ALA A 17 25.60 -8.22 -8.03
C ALA A 17 24.14 -8.58 -8.37
N GLY A 18 23.14 -7.95 -7.74
CA GLY A 18 21.72 -8.21 -7.98
C GLY A 18 21.09 -9.27 -7.06
N LEU A 19 19.75 -9.29 -6.99
CA LEU A 19 19.00 -10.13 -6.04
C LEU A 19 19.15 -11.64 -6.32
N PRO A 20 19.29 -12.48 -5.27
CA PRO A 20 19.30 -13.94 -5.39
C PRO A 20 18.09 -14.51 -6.16
N ALA A 21 18.27 -15.66 -6.80
CA ALA A 21 17.23 -16.33 -7.59
C ALA A 21 16.01 -16.74 -6.77
N HIS A 22 16.17 -16.99 -5.47
CA HIS A 22 15.08 -17.34 -4.56
C HIS A 22 14.24 -16.14 -4.12
N CYS A 23 14.62 -14.92 -4.51
CA CYS A 23 13.88 -13.74 -4.08
C CYS A 23 12.52 -13.63 -4.73
N PRO A 24 11.53 -13.08 -4.00
CA PRO A 24 10.19 -12.91 -4.54
C PRO A 24 10.23 -12.13 -5.84
N ARG A 25 9.44 -12.55 -6.83
CA ARG A 25 9.44 -11.96 -8.17
C ARG A 25 8.04 -11.51 -8.58
N THR A 26 8.02 -10.46 -9.38
CA THR A 26 6.83 -10.01 -10.11
C THR A 26 7.21 -9.85 -11.57
N GLY A 27 6.84 -10.84 -12.39
CA GLY A 27 7.29 -10.93 -13.78
C GLY A 27 8.81 -11.06 -13.87
N ALA A 28 9.45 -10.19 -14.67
CA ALA A 28 10.89 -10.19 -14.85
C ALA A 28 11.67 -9.58 -13.66
N TYR A 29 10.99 -8.94 -12.70
CA TYR A 29 11.63 -8.20 -11.61
C TYR A 29 11.69 -9.03 -10.33
N ALA A 30 12.81 -8.95 -9.62
CA ALA A 30 12.92 -9.43 -8.24
C ALA A 30 12.68 -8.27 -7.27
N VAL A 31 12.09 -8.56 -6.11
CA VAL A 31 11.71 -7.58 -5.10
C VAL A 31 12.59 -7.74 -3.87
N ASP A 32 13.28 -6.66 -3.49
CA ASP A 32 13.96 -6.56 -2.19
C ASP A 32 12.92 -6.17 -1.13
N VAL A 33 12.31 -7.17 -0.51
CA VAL A 33 11.25 -6.97 0.49
C VAL A 33 11.78 -6.25 1.72
N ALA A 34 13.03 -6.52 2.12
CA ALA A 34 13.60 -5.93 3.32
C ALA A 34 13.85 -4.42 3.15
N ALA A 35 14.39 -4.01 2.00
CA ALA A 35 14.59 -2.60 1.67
C ALA A 35 13.24 -1.88 1.53
N PHE A 36 12.24 -2.51 0.91
CA PHE A 36 10.89 -1.98 0.83
C PHE A 36 10.28 -1.76 2.22
N GLU A 37 10.32 -2.77 3.08
CA GLU A 37 9.75 -2.71 4.43
C GLU A 37 10.41 -1.64 5.30
N ALA A 38 11.74 -1.49 5.20
CA ALA A 38 12.48 -0.49 5.94
C ALA A 38 12.05 0.96 5.62
N LEU A 39 11.54 1.20 4.40
CA LEU A 39 11.03 2.50 3.97
C LEU A 39 9.52 2.64 4.19
N ALA A 40 8.74 1.63 3.79
CA ALA A 40 7.28 1.73 3.73
C ALA A 40 6.63 1.59 5.11
N LEU A 41 7.07 0.65 5.94
CA LEU A 41 6.39 0.37 7.22
C LEU A 41 6.39 1.56 8.19
N PRO A 42 7.50 2.32 8.34
CA PRO A 42 7.46 3.54 9.16
C PRO A 42 6.46 4.58 8.67
N ALA A 43 6.30 4.74 7.35
CA ALA A 43 5.35 5.68 6.76
C ALA A 43 3.87 5.27 6.97
N LEU A 44 3.61 3.98 7.21
CA LEU A 44 2.28 3.44 7.53
C LEU A 44 1.94 3.51 9.04
N SER A 45 2.78 4.14 9.84
CA SER A 45 2.57 4.37 11.27
C SER A 45 2.44 5.87 11.55
N PRO A 46 1.30 6.50 11.20
CA PRO A 46 1.08 7.92 11.47
C PRO A 46 1.17 8.20 12.98
N PRO A 47 1.54 9.43 13.36
CA PRO A 47 1.56 9.81 14.77
C PRO A 47 0.15 9.70 15.37
N PRO A 48 0.04 9.42 16.68
CA PRO A 48 -1.26 9.31 17.33
C PRO A 48 -2.05 10.62 17.18
N PRO A 49 -3.38 10.53 17.02
CA PRO A 49 -4.21 11.72 16.90
C PRO A 49 -4.06 12.57 18.16
N SER A 50 -3.92 13.88 17.98
CA SER A 50 -3.90 14.85 19.09
C SER A 50 -5.07 15.80 18.98
N ALA A 51 -5.60 16.25 20.12
CA ALA A 51 -6.79 17.12 20.16
C ALA A 51 -6.61 18.47 19.43
N ALA A 52 -5.36 18.90 19.23
CA ALA A 52 -5.02 20.15 18.57
C ALA A 52 -4.59 19.98 17.09
N ALA A 53 -4.32 18.74 16.64
CA ALA A 53 -3.83 18.49 15.28
C ALA A 53 -4.95 18.03 14.35
N ARG A 54 -4.82 18.42 13.08
CA ARG A 54 -5.64 17.85 12.00
C ARG A 54 -5.33 16.36 11.84
N ARG A 55 -6.27 15.61 11.27
CA ARG A 55 -6.04 14.20 10.94
C ARG A 55 -4.89 14.06 9.95
N SER A 56 -3.98 13.13 10.23
CA SER A 56 -2.91 12.74 9.32
C SER A 56 -3.50 12.10 8.06
N VAL A 57 -2.81 12.25 6.93
CA VAL A 57 -3.10 11.51 5.70
C VAL A 57 -1.96 10.53 5.45
N VAL A 58 -2.30 9.26 5.24
CA VAL A 58 -1.37 8.24 4.76
C VAL A 58 -1.62 8.05 3.28
N VAL A 59 -0.60 8.31 2.46
CA VAL A 59 -0.66 8.14 1.01
C VAL A 59 0.04 6.84 0.62
N ILE A 60 -0.64 5.99 -0.14
CA ILE A 60 -0.11 4.72 -0.63
C ILE A 60 -0.26 4.67 -2.16
N ASP A 61 0.82 4.93 -2.87
CA ASP A 61 0.91 4.82 -4.33
C ASP A 61 1.95 3.75 -4.65
N GLU A 62 1.65 2.47 -4.78
CA GLU A 62 0.44 1.71 -5.09
C GLU A 62 0.27 0.55 -4.07
N VAL A 63 -0.91 -0.08 -4.00
CA VAL A 63 -1.05 -1.45 -3.45
C VAL A 63 -1.16 -2.42 -4.61
N GLY A 64 -0.06 -3.12 -4.90
CA GLY A 64 0.03 -4.04 -6.00
C GLY A 64 0.90 -5.26 -5.74
N ARG A 65 1.09 -6.07 -6.78
CA ARG A 65 1.74 -7.38 -6.64
C ARG A 65 3.18 -7.31 -6.10
N MET A 66 3.86 -6.19 -6.26
CA MET A 66 5.24 -6.04 -5.77
C MET A 66 5.26 -5.84 -4.25
N GLU A 67 4.40 -4.97 -3.73
CA GLU A 67 4.30 -4.64 -2.30
C GLU A 67 3.75 -5.82 -1.50
N LEU A 68 2.89 -6.65 -2.12
CA LEU A 68 2.26 -7.80 -1.48
C LEU A 68 3.19 -9.00 -1.26
N HIS A 69 4.45 -8.92 -1.68
CA HIS A 69 5.49 -9.84 -1.18
C HIS A 69 5.83 -9.58 0.30
N SER A 70 5.48 -8.40 0.84
CA SER A 70 5.57 -8.10 2.27
C SER A 70 4.27 -8.43 2.99
N ALA A 71 4.31 -9.40 3.91
CA ALA A 71 3.21 -9.68 4.82
C ALA A 71 3.05 -8.58 5.87
N ALA A 72 4.16 -7.93 6.28
CA ALA A 72 4.13 -6.84 7.24
C ALA A 72 3.42 -5.61 6.66
N PHE A 73 3.64 -5.30 5.38
CA PHE A 73 2.94 -4.23 4.68
C PHE A 73 1.43 -4.49 4.62
N GLN A 74 1.04 -5.71 4.25
CA GLN A 74 -0.38 -6.12 4.25
C GLN A 74 -1.02 -5.92 5.63
N ALA A 75 -0.36 -6.39 6.69
CA ALA A 75 -0.84 -6.22 8.06
C ALA A 75 -0.96 -4.73 8.45
N ALA A 76 0.02 -3.90 8.07
CA ALA A 76 0.00 -2.46 8.34
C ALA A 76 -1.16 -1.75 7.63
N VAL A 77 -1.42 -2.08 6.36
CA VAL A 77 -2.56 -1.54 5.60
C VAL A 77 -3.89 -1.98 6.24
N THR A 78 -4.02 -3.27 6.61
CA THR A 78 -5.23 -3.76 7.29
C THR A 78 -5.47 -3.04 8.63
N ARG A 79 -4.42 -2.80 9.42
CA ARG A 79 -4.49 -2.06 10.69
C ARG A 79 -4.98 -0.62 10.49
N LEU A 80 -4.45 0.07 9.47
CA LEU A 80 -4.86 1.43 9.13
C LEU A 80 -6.36 1.49 8.77
N LEU A 81 -6.84 0.56 7.95
CA LEU A 81 -8.25 0.51 7.56
C LEU A 81 -9.19 0.16 8.74
N ALA A 82 -8.69 -0.59 9.73
CA ALA A 82 -9.42 -0.89 10.95
C ALA A 82 -9.50 0.31 11.92
N SER A 83 -8.58 1.29 11.81
CA SER A 83 -8.35 2.34 12.82
C SER A 83 -8.61 3.76 12.25
N PRO A 84 -9.86 4.12 11.93
CA PRO A 84 -10.20 5.35 11.20
C PRO A 84 -9.93 6.64 11.98
N ALA A 85 -9.67 6.54 13.29
CA ALA A 85 -9.32 7.67 14.12
C ALA A 85 -7.85 8.11 13.93
N GLU A 86 -6.98 7.22 13.44
CA GLU A 86 -5.55 7.49 13.34
C GLU A 86 -5.19 8.36 12.13
N ALA A 87 -5.75 8.03 10.96
CA ALA A 87 -5.46 8.74 9.72
C ALA A 87 -6.53 8.52 8.65
N VAL A 88 -6.57 9.43 7.69
CA VAL A 88 -7.23 9.23 6.40
C VAL A 88 -6.26 8.47 5.50
N VAL A 89 -6.68 7.34 4.94
CA VAL A 89 -5.88 6.58 3.97
C VAL A 89 -6.33 6.96 2.56
N PHE A 90 -5.37 7.36 1.72
CA PHE A 90 -5.59 7.66 0.31
C PHE A 90 -4.57 6.89 -0.52
N GLY A 91 -4.98 6.28 -1.62
CA GLY A 91 -4.03 5.50 -2.41
C GLY A 91 -4.58 4.89 -3.68
N ALA A 92 -3.68 4.25 -4.41
CA ALA A 92 -3.97 3.52 -5.64
C ALA A 92 -3.98 2.01 -5.37
N LEU A 93 -4.94 1.30 -5.98
CA LEU A 93 -5.05 -0.16 -5.92
C LEU A 93 -4.87 -0.72 -7.33
N THR A 94 -4.11 -1.81 -7.46
CA THR A 94 -4.10 -2.56 -8.73
C THR A 94 -5.52 -3.00 -9.08
N ALA A 95 -6.02 -2.56 -10.24
CA ALA A 95 -7.32 -2.95 -10.75
C ALA A 95 -7.28 -4.39 -11.32
N PRO A 96 -8.41 -5.13 -11.28
CA PRO A 96 -8.51 -6.40 -12.00
C PRO A 96 -8.30 -6.21 -13.51
N ILE A 97 -7.38 -6.96 -14.10
CA ILE A 97 -7.05 -6.88 -15.54
C ILE A 97 -7.14 -8.29 -16.14
N TYR A 98 -7.94 -8.46 -17.20
CA TYR A 98 -8.12 -9.73 -17.93
C TYR A 98 -8.35 -10.97 -17.04
N GLY A 99 -9.13 -10.83 -15.96
CA GLY A 99 -9.40 -11.91 -15.02
C GLY A 99 -8.33 -12.14 -13.97
N HIS A 100 -7.15 -11.51 -14.09
CA HIS A 100 -6.16 -11.48 -13.02
C HIS A 100 -6.64 -10.56 -11.91
N ARG A 101 -6.82 -11.16 -10.73
CA ARG A 101 -7.24 -10.48 -9.51
C ARG A 101 -6.12 -10.55 -8.49
N VAL A 102 -6.06 -9.51 -7.65
CA VAL A 102 -5.16 -9.45 -6.51
C VAL A 102 -6.04 -9.53 -5.27
N PRO A 103 -6.14 -10.70 -4.60
CA PRO A 103 -7.13 -10.92 -3.54
C PRO A 103 -7.09 -9.87 -2.42
N PHE A 104 -5.91 -9.40 -2.06
CA PHE A 104 -5.75 -8.35 -1.06
C PHE A 104 -6.33 -7.00 -1.53
N CYS A 105 -6.12 -6.62 -2.79
CA CYS A 105 -6.74 -5.41 -3.36
C CYS A 105 -8.27 -5.54 -3.46
N ASP A 106 -8.76 -6.73 -3.84
CA ASP A 106 -10.20 -7.02 -3.84
C ASP A 106 -10.79 -6.90 -2.42
N ALA A 107 -10.08 -7.39 -1.39
CA ALA A 107 -10.49 -7.26 0.01
C ALA A 107 -10.51 -5.80 0.49
N ILE A 108 -9.50 -4.99 0.13
CA ILE A 108 -9.50 -3.55 0.43
C ILE A 108 -10.68 -2.86 -0.25
N ALA A 109 -10.91 -3.15 -1.54
CA ALA A 109 -12.00 -2.54 -2.30
C ALA A 109 -13.39 -2.90 -1.76
N ALA A 110 -13.54 -4.11 -1.20
CA ALA A 110 -14.77 -4.58 -0.57
C ALA A 110 -14.95 -4.08 0.88
N HIS A 111 -13.94 -3.47 1.48
CA HIS A 111 -14.01 -3.00 2.86
C HIS A 111 -15.03 -1.86 2.99
N GLY A 112 -15.98 -1.97 3.93
CA GLY A 112 -17.13 -1.05 4.04
C GLY A 112 -16.82 0.42 4.34
N ARG A 113 -15.55 0.76 4.59
CA ARG A 113 -15.05 2.14 4.78
C ARG A 113 -14.23 2.66 3.61
N VAL A 114 -13.98 1.82 2.61
CA VAL A 114 -13.21 2.19 1.42
C VAL A 114 -14.19 2.57 0.32
N SER A 115 -13.82 3.60 -0.44
CA SER A 115 -14.48 3.90 -1.69
C SER A 115 -13.45 3.89 -2.79
N VAL A 116 -13.81 3.28 -3.92
CA VAL A 116 -12.90 3.09 -5.05
C VAL A 116 -13.51 3.75 -6.27
N ASP A 117 -12.81 4.77 -6.78
CA ASP A 117 -13.15 5.42 -8.05
C ASP A 117 -12.33 4.80 -9.18
N ARG A 118 -13.01 4.30 -10.22
CA ARG A 118 -12.32 3.81 -11.42
C ARG A 118 -11.91 4.99 -12.30
N ILE A 119 -10.62 5.16 -12.49
CA ILE A 119 -10.06 6.24 -13.30
C ILE A 119 -9.81 5.74 -14.72
N THR A 120 -10.34 6.47 -15.69
CA THR A 120 -10.00 6.34 -17.12
C THR A 120 -9.42 7.65 -17.60
N GLN A 121 -8.86 7.69 -18.81
CA GLN A 121 -8.39 8.95 -19.39
C GLN A 121 -9.48 10.02 -19.46
N LYS A 122 -10.74 9.63 -19.75
CA LYS A 122 -11.87 10.55 -19.87
C LYS A 122 -12.40 11.03 -18.53
N THR A 123 -12.31 10.20 -17.49
CA THR A 123 -12.86 10.52 -16.16
C THR A 123 -11.83 11.13 -15.21
N ARG A 124 -10.56 11.18 -15.61
CA ARG A 124 -9.42 11.62 -14.77
C ARG A 124 -9.66 12.95 -14.08
N ASP A 125 -10.01 14.00 -14.80
CA ASP A 125 -10.14 15.35 -14.23
C ASP A 125 -11.32 15.44 -13.26
N ALA A 126 -12.47 14.87 -13.65
CA ALA A 126 -13.65 14.84 -12.80
C ALA A 126 -13.43 14.04 -11.51
N VAL A 127 -12.75 12.88 -11.60
CA VAL A 127 -12.42 12.07 -10.43
C VAL A 127 -11.39 12.77 -9.55
N ARG A 128 -10.36 13.39 -10.13
CA ARG A 128 -9.37 14.20 -9.38
C ARG A 128 -10.07 15.26 -8.53
N GLU A 129 -10.95 16.05 -9.14
CA GLU A 129 -11.69 17.11 -8.45
C GLU A 129 -12.61 16.56 -7.34
N ALA A 130 -13.31 15.45 -7.61
CA ALA A 130 -14.16 14.81 -6.61
C ALA A 130 -13.36 14.25 -5.42
N LEU A 131 -12.21 13.63 -5.70
CA LEU A 131 -11.30 13.08 -4.69
C LEU A 131 -10.67 14.18 -3.85
N GLN A 132 -10.22 15.27 -4.46
CA GLN A 132 -9.67 16.42 -3.75
C GLN A 132 -10.68 16.99 -2.76
N ARG A 133 -11.91 17.27 -3.22
CA ARG A 133 -12.99 17.76 -2.36
C ARG A 133 -13.29 16.80 -1.21
N ARG A 134 -13.28 15.48 -1.46
CA ARG A 134 -13.50 14.48 -0.43
C ARG A 134 -12.37 14.46 0.59
N LEU A 135 -11.13 14.44 0.13
CA LEU A 135 -9.95 14.39 1.00
C LEU A 135 -9.90 15.61 1.92
N LEU A 136 -10.12 16.81 1.39
CA LEU A 136 -10.15 18.04 2.18
C LEU A 136 -11.23 18.01 3.27
N ARG A 137 -12.43 17.50 2.97
CA ARG A 137 -13.47 17.30 3.98
C ARG A 137 -13.04 16.34 5.08
N GLU A 138 -12.43 15.21 4.74
CA GLU A 138 -12.00 14.20 5.73
C GLU A 138 -10.90 14.70 6.66
N VAL A 139 -10.03 15.60 6.18
CA VAL A 139 -8.95 16.21 6.99
C VAL A 139 -9.35 17.53 7.64
N GLY A 140 -10.58 18.00 7.43
CA GLY A 140 -11.12 19.24 8.01
C GLY A 140 -10.56 20.53 7.39
N LEU A 141 -10.15 20.49 6.12
CA LEU A 141 -9.74 21.67 5.34
C LEU A 141 -10.91 22.13 4.45
N ARG A 142 -11.00 23.45 4.25
CA ARG A 142 -11.92 24.06 3.27
C ARG A 142 -11.15 24.34 1.98
N GLU A 143 -11.83 24.21 0.84
CA GLU A 143 -11.26 24.67 -0.44
C GLU A 143 -11.15 26.21 -0.37
N GLU A 144 -9.95 26.75 -0.55
CA GLU A 144 -9.79 28.18 -0.80
C GLU A 144 -10.23 28.45 -2.23
N GLY A 145 -11.22 29.34 -2.38
CA GLY A 145 -11.91 29.63 -3.64
C GLY A 145 -11.06 30.37 -4.66
#